data_AF-K1ZMM2-F1
#
_entry.id   AF-K1ZMM2-F1
#
_cell.length_a   1.000
_cell.length_b   1.000
_cell.length_c   1.000
_cell.angle_alpha   90.00
_cell.angle_beta   90.00
_cell.angle_gamma   90.00
#
_symmetry.space_group_name_H-M   'P 1'
#
loop_
_entity.id
_entity.type
_entity.pdbx_description
1 polymer ?
#
loop_
_entity_poly.entity_id
_entity_poly.type
_entity_poly.pdbx_seq_one_letter_code
_entity_poly.pdbx_strand_id
1 'polypeptide(L)'
;MRWYTTFSFILRGILGLGLCSVIGRIEAGDDDGPVVVLPNPPVAPFVGEPLEKSPPPVPVHSSIVADPTASRNQQPTVLGVPTSNTVIPLVNIQTPNASGVSHNMYSRFDVPERGAILNNSRADVQTQLGGWIQSNPWLSRGSARVILNEVNSSNPSLLRGFLEVAGNSAQVIIANPSGITCNGCGFINAYRPTLTTGVPMYNSGGNLELYRVERGTIEVTGNGLNAKDADYTDLIARVVKINAGIWTKKELRVTTGANLVKADNTTLPEPISHSSNGATPTIAIDVAALGGMYAQKITLIGTEDGVGVRNVGTIGAGVGEVIVKTNGRLENTGHIIASAEHNTQIDARDGIQNKGTIYAGGNTQITTYGSIENNGAIAAFGDTTLEATGDDSIITSSKGSVLGAGIKSDRTLGTSGKLSVSSTKRLTAQGQNLSGGDQIFTARSIDLSGSNTKASNIDLTAHLGDIKLTGTTINVDKIFKANTPQTLYTDQAKVTAAGFNVTAHNLSNVHGQISQLGDGDLTFKLPGWLDNTHGTIATRSRNFNISAKSLNNTSGLIHSGNI
;
A
#
# COMPACT_ATOMS: atom_id res chain seq x y z
N MET A 1 -27.42 -3.36 -13.76
CA MET A 1 -27.58 -4.82 -13.56
C MET A 1 -26.20 -5.39 -13.30
N ARG A 2 -26.00 -5.97 -12.10
CA ARG A 2 -24.72 -6.51 -11.62
C ARG A 2 -24.47 -7.87 -12.27
N TRP A 3 -23.27 -8.07 -12.81
CA TRP A 3 -22.74 -9.37 -13.20
C TRP A 3 -21.74 -9.82 -12.14
N TYR A 4 -21.99 -11.00 -11.55
CA TYR A 4 -21.03 -11.79 -10.80
C TYR A 4 -20.51 -12.87 -11.75
N THR A 5 -19.20 -12.95 -11.95
CA THR A 5 -18.58 -14.09 -12.65
C THR A 5 -17.48 -14.65 -11.76
N THR A 6 -17.74 -15.85 -11.24
CA THR A 6 -16.86 -16.65 -10.39
C THR A 6 -15.80 -17.34 -11.25
N PHE A 7 -14.52 -17.26 -10.86
CA PHE A 7 -13.42 -18.00 -11.46
C PHE A 7 -13.32 -19.40 -10.86
N SER A 8 -13.27 -20.44 -11.72
CA SER A 8 -12.99 -21.82 -11.35
C SER A 8 -11.71 -22.30 -12.03
N PHE A 9 -10.77 -22.81 -11.24
CA PHE A 9 -9.50 -23.38 -11.69
C PHE A 9 -9.69 -24.80 -12.24
N ILE A 10 -9.18 -25.07 -13.44
CA ILE A 10 -9.05 -26.41 -14.01
C ILE A 10 -7.63 -26.91 -13.76
N LEU A 11 -7.50 -28.01 -13.01
CA LEU A 11 -6.31 -28.85 -12.97
C LEU A 11 -6.70 -30.22 -13.55
N ARG A 12 -6.08 -30.61 -14.67
CA ARG A 12 -6.20 -31.95 -15.27
C ARG A 12 -4.88 -32.72 -15.09
N GLY A 13 -5.00 -33.98 -14.67
CA GLY A 13 -3.95 -35.00 -14.60
C GLY A 13 -4.46 -36.19 -13.78
N ILE A 14 -5.23 -37.12 -14.35
CA ILE A 14 -4.86 -38.35 -15.09
C ILE A 14 -4.72 -39.60 -14.18
N LEU A 15 -5.55 -40.60 -14.54
CA LEU A 15 -5.50 -42.07 -14.38
C LEU A 15 -5.80 -42.75 -13.02
N GLY A 16 -6.80 -43.65 -13.05
CA GLY A 16 -6.86 -44.82 -12.16
C GLY A 16 -8.21 -45.48 -11.88
N LEU A 17 -8.83 -46.10 -12.90
CA LEU A 17 -9.59 -47.38 -12.89
C LEU A 17 -10.69 -47.70 -11.83
N GLY A 18 -11.83 -48.21 -12.32
CA GLY A 18 -12.73 -49.13 -11.59
C GLY A 18 -14.23 -48.82 -11.73
N LEU A 19 -14.87 -49.11 -12.88
CA LEU A 19 -15.83 -50.23 -13.05
C LEU A 19 -16.93 -50.32 -11.97
N CYS A 20 -18.17 -49.93 -12.30
CA CYS A 20 -19.28 -50.87 -12.47
C CYS A 20 -20.50 -50.20 -13.12
N SER A 21 -21.05 -50.85 -14.13
CA SER A 21 -22.23 -50.49 -14.91
C SER A 21 -23.40 -51.34 -14.44
N VAL A 22 -24.59 -50.77 -14.24
CA VAL A 22 -25.86 -51.47 -14.54
C VAL A 22 -26.90 -50.46 -15.03
N ILE A 23 -27.37 -50.73 -16.25
CA ILE A 23 -28.50 -50.15 -16.95
C ILE A 23 -29.79 -50.85 -16.47
N GLY A 24 -30.87 -50.09 -16.29
CA GLY A 24 -32.22 -50.66 -16.14
C GLY A 24 -33.29 -49.57 -16.20
N ARG A 25 -34.03 -49.54 -17.31
CA ARG A 25 -35.17 -48.65 -17.59
C ARG A 25 -36.42 -49.52 -17.77
N ILE A 26 -37.60 -48.93 -17.50
CA ILE A 26 -38.97 -49.42 -17.81
C ILE A 26 -39.51 -50.35 -16.69
N GLU A 27 -40.71 -50.22 -16.10
CA GLU A 27 -42.06 -49.88 -16.61
C GLU A 27 -42.98 -49.41 -15.45
N ALA A 28 -44.11 -48.79 -15.79
CA ALA A 28 -45.17 -48.35 -14.87
C ALA A 28 -46.15 -49.49 -14.55
N GLY A 29 -46.70 -49.50 -13.32
CA GLY A 29 -47.82 -50.34 -12.91
C GLY A 29 -48.47 -49.76 -11.66
N ASP A 30 -49.70 -49.27 -11.83
CA ASP A 30 -50.62 -48.90 -10.74
C ASP A 30 -50.97 -50.14 -9.91
N ASP A 31 -50.97 -50.02 -8.58
CA ASP A 31 -51.79 -50.88 -7.73
C ASP A 31 -52.13 -50.16 -6.41
N ASP A 32 -53.44 -49.97 -6.22
CA ASP A 32 -54.08 -49.37 -5.05
C ASP A 32 -53.99 -50.31 -3.82
N GLY A 33 -53.53 -49.77 -2.69
CA GLY A 33 -53.57 -50.43 -1.38
C GLY A 33 -53.73 -49.42 -0.23
N PRO A 34 -54.52 -49.71 0.81
CA PRO A 34 -55.02 -48.70 1.74
C PRO A 34 -53.97 -48.27 2.77
N VAL A 35 -53.86 -46.96 3.00
CA VAL A 35 -53.00 -46.36 4.04
C VAL A 35 -53.67 -46.47 5.41
N VAL A 36 -53.03 -47.22 6.31
CA VAL A 36 -53.37 -47.29 7.74
C VAL A 36 -52.78 -46.06 8.45
N VAL A 37 -53.63 -45.23 9.04
CA VAL A 37 -53.25 -44.07 9.86
C VAL A 37 -53.01 -44.51 11.30
N LEU A 38 -51.79 -44.33 11.82
CA LEU A 38 -51.47 -44.49 13.25
C LEU A 38 -51.69 -43.15 14.01
N PRO A 39 -52.21 -43.16 15.24
CA PRO A 39 -52.45 -41.93 16.01
C PRO A 39 -51.18 -41.39 16.68
N ASN A 40 -51.04 -40.06 16.72
CA ASN A 40 -49.99 -39.35 17.45
C ASN A 40 -50.14 -39.50 18.99
N PRO A 41 -49.04 -39.59 19.75
CA PRO A 41 -49.08 -39.61 21.21
C PRO A 41 -49.32 -38.22 21.83
N PRO A 42 -49.87 -38.14 23.06
CA PRO A 42 -50.28 -36.88 23.68
C PRO A 42 -49.11 -36.04 24.24
N VAL A 43 -49.23 -34.72 24.11
CA VAL A 43 -48.33 -33.71 24.67
C VAL A 43 -48.63 -33.51 26.16
N ALA A 44 -47.62 -33.63 27.02
CA ALA A 44 -47.72 -33.32 28.45
C ALA A 44 -47.49 -31.82 28.73
N PRO A 45 -48.15 -31.21 29.73
CA PRO A 45 -48.00 -29.79 30.04
C PRO A 45 -46.73 -29.52 30.88
N PHE A 46 -45.94 -28.53 30.47
CA PHE A 46 -44.84 -27.98 31.26
C PHE A 46 -45.40 -27.15 32.42
N VAL A 47 -45.09 -27.56 33.66
CA VAL A 47 -45.31 -26.77 34.88
C VAL A 47 -44.07 -25.92 35.11
N GLY A 48 -44.22 -24.61 35.28
CA GLY A 48 -43.12 -23.67 35.48
C GLY A 48 -42.45 -23.81 36.85
N GLU A 49 -41.12 -23.84 36.86
CA GLU A 49 -40.30 -23.66 38.07
C GLU A 49 -40.15 -22.17 38.42
N PRO A 50 -40.02 -21.80 39.70
CA PRO A 50 -39.93 -20.41 40.13
C PRO A 50 -38.55 -19.80 39.81
N LEU A 51 -38.57 -18.51 39.50
CA LEU A 51 -37.41 -17.65 39.22
C LEU A 51 -36.33 -17.77 40.30
N GLU A 52 -35.20 -18.34 39.94
CA GLU A 52 -33.97 -18.33 40.75
C GLU A 52 -33.39 -16.91 40.78
N LYS A 53 -33.08 -16.42 41.99
CA LYS A 53 -32.49 -15.11 42.24
C LYS A 53 -31.17 -14.97 41.48
N SER A 54 -30.99 -13.82 40.83
CA SER A 54 -29.75 -13.42 40.16
C SER A 54 -28.53 -13.56 41.09
N PRO A 55 -27.44 -14.22 40.66
CA PRO A 55 -26.22 -14.29 41.45
C PRO A 55 -25.59 -12.88 41.57
N PRO A 56 -24.88 -12.59 42.68
CA PRO A 56 -24.26 -11.29 42.88
C PRO A 56 -23.21 -11.03 41.78
N PRO A 57 -23.02 -9.76 41.37
CA PRO A 57 -22.02 -9.40 40.37
C PRO A 57 -20.63 -9.82 40.87
N VAL A 58 -20.00 -10.72 40.12
CA VAL A 58 -18.58 -11.06 40.29
C VAL A 58 -17.77 -9.82 39.89
N PRO A 59 -16.77 -9.38 40.69
CA PRO A 59 -15.94 -8.24 40.32
C PRO A 59 -15.17 -8.55 39.03
N VAL A 60 -15.66 -8.03 37.91
CA VAL A 60 -14.86 -7.90 36.70
C VAL A 60 -13.85 -6.79 36.99
N HIS A 61 -12.56 -7.08 36.86
CA HIS A 61 -11.58 -6.01 36.69
C HIS A 61 -12.04 -5.19 35.48
N SER A 62 -12.63 -4.02 35.73
CA SER A 62 -13.33 -3.26 34.70
C SER A 62 -12.35 -2.89 33.59
N SER A 63 -12.66 -3.35 32.37
CA SER A 63 -11.84 -3.09 31.19
C SER A 63 -11.97 -1.63 30.72
N ILE A 64 -13.06 -0.96 31.08
CA ILE A 64 -13.26 0.48 30.83
C ILE A 64 -13.57 1.15 32.17
N VAL A 65 -12.80 2.19 32.50
CA VAL A 65 -12.89 2.92 33.77
C VAL A 65 -12.79 4.41 33.50
N ALA A 66 -13.84 5.16 33.84
CA ALA A 66 -13.80 6.61 33.78
C ALA A 66 -12.64 7.17 34.63
N ASP A 67 -12.05 8.28 34.22
CA ASP A 67 -11.01 8.95 35.00
C ASP A 67 -11.67 9.73 36.15
N PRO A 68 -11.51 9.32 37.42
CA PRO A 68 -12.11 10.04 38.54
C PRO A 68 -11.50 11.44 38.76
N THR A 69 -10.33 11.72 38.17
CA THR A 69 -9.64 13.01 38.27
C THR A 69 -10.06 14.02 37.19
N ALA A 70 -10.76 13.58 36.14
CA ALA A 70 -11.28 14.44 35.09
C ALA A 70 -12.45 15.32 35.58
N SER A 71 -12.80 16.37 34.82
CA SER A 71 -13.98 17.18 35.13
C SER A 71 -15.25 16.32 35.06
N ARG A 72 -16.28 16.60 35.88
CA ARG A 72 -17.49 15.77 35.93
C ARG A 72 -18.19 15.60 34.58
N ASN A 73 -18.17 16.63 33.73
CA ASN A 73 -18.71 16.61 32.37
C ASN A 73 -17.83 15.85 31.36
N GLN A 74 -16.73 15.25 31.81
CA GLN A 74 -15.83 14.39 31.03
C GLN A 74 -15.77 12.96 31.61
N GLN A 75 -16.47 12.67 32.71
CA GLN A 75 -16.49 11.35 33.36
C GLN A 75 -17.68 10.52 32.85
N PRO A 76 -17.53 9.67 31.82
CA PRO A 76 -18.66 8.91 31.29
C PRO A 76 -19.23 7.93 32.32
N THR A 77 -20.50 7.56 32.16
CA THR A 77 -21.10 6.49 32.97
C THR A 77 -20.86 5.14 32.30
N VAL A 78 -20.10 4.27 32.96
CA VAL A 78 -19.83 2.92 32.49
C VAL A 78 -20.81 1.95 33.16
N LEU A 79 -21.56 1.23 32.34
CA LEU A 79 -22.57 0.24 32.72
C LEU A 79 -22.23 -1.11 32.10
N GLY A 80 -22.96 -2.15 32.49
CA GLY A 80 -22.89 -3.47 31.88
C GLY A 80 -24.23 -3.84 31.27
N VAL A 81 -24.21 -4.33 30.03
CA VAL A 81 -25.38 -4.94 29.39
C VAL A 81 -25.28 -6.46 29.56
N PRO A 82 -26.16 -7.10 30.35
CA PRO A 82 -26.16 -8.54 30.48
C PRO A 82 -26.63 -9.18 29.17
N THR A 83 -25.83 -10.10 28.67
CA THR A 83 -26.16 -11.05 27.60
C THR A 83 -26.19 -12.46 28.19
N SER A 84 -26.67 -13.46 27.44
CA SER A 84 -26.98 -14.80 27.97
C SER A 84 -25.90 -15.40 28.88
N ASN A 85 -24.60 -15.17 28.61
CA ASN A 85 -23.49 -15.69 29.43
C ASN A 85 -22.39 -14.66 29.74
N THR A 86 -22.58 -13.37 29.48
CA THR A 86 -21.50 -12.35 29.60
C THR A 86 -22.06 -10.94 29.77
N VAL A 87 -21.28 -10.03 30.34
CA VAL A 87 -21.60 -8.59 30.42
C VAL A 87 -20.78 -7.83 29.39
N ILE A 88 -21.44 -7.06 28.53
CA ILE A 88 -20.79 -6.16 27.57
C ILE A 88 -20.69 -4.77 28.19
N PRO A 89 -19.50 -4.16 28.25
CA PRO A 89 -19.36 -2.78 28.70
C PRO A 89 -20.16 -1.82 27.81
N LEU A 90 -20.98 -0.99 28.44
CA LEU A 90 -21.72 0.09 27.79
C LEU A 90 -21.30 1.42 28.41
N VAL A 91 -20.93 2.36 27.57
CA VAL A 91 -20.52 3.71 27.96
C VAL A 91 -21.61 4.67 27.54
N ASN A 92 -22.32 5.22 28.53
CA ASN A 92 -23.11 6.43 28.31
C ASN A 92 -22.15 7.61 28.22
N ILE A 93 -21.86 8.01 26.98
CA ILE A 93 -20.97 9.11 26.65
C ILE A 93 -21.51 10.43 27.22
N GLN A 94 -20.62 11.38 27.49
CA GLN A 94 -20.96 12.68 28.02
C GLN A 94 -21.66 13.59 27.01
N THR A 95 -22.36 14.61 27.51
CA THR A 95 -23.07 15.58 26.67
C THR A 95 -22.10 16.25 25.67
N PRO A 96 -22.40 16.24 24.36
CA PRO A 96 -21.57 16.91 23.37
C PRO A 96 -21.51 18.42 23.57
N ASN A 97 -20.38 19.02 23.25
CA ASN A 97 -20.24 20.48 23.19
C ASN A 97 -21.00 21.08 21.98
N ALA A 98 -20.93 22.41 21.81
CA ALA A 98 -21.62 23.11 20.72
C ALA A 98 -21.20 22.65 19.31
N SER A 99 -20.00 22.07 19.16
CA SER A 99 -19.51 21.51 17.90
C SER A 99 -19.76 20.01 17.75
N GLY A 100 -20.48 19.40 18.70
CA GLY A 100 -20.87 17.99 18.65
C GLY A 100 -19.78 17.01 19.11
N VAL A 101 -18.76 17.49 19.83
CA VAL A 101 -17.73 16.64 20.43
C VAL A 101 -18.16 16.21 21.83
N SER A 102 -18.33 14.91 22.05
CA SER A 102 -18.45 14.29 23.37
C SER A 102 -17.07 13.88 23.85
N HIS A 103 -16.58 14.51 24.91
CA HIS A 103 -15.26 14.23 25.48
C HIS A 103 -15.39 13.35 26.72
N ASN A 104 -14.77 12.17 26.66
CA ASN A 104 -14.86 11.14 27.68
C ASN A 104 -13.44 10.77 28.11
N MET A 105 -13.12 10.95 29.39
CA MET A 105 -11.80 10.67 29.95
C MET A 105 -11.81 9.38 30.77
N TYR A 106 -10.76 8.60 30.62
CA TYR A 106 -10.62 7.26 31.20
C TYR A 106 -9.27 7.08 31.89
N SER A 107 -9.27 6.41 33.04
CA SER A 107 -8.04 5.88 33.66
C SER A 107 -7.63 4.53 33.04
N ARG A 108 -8.56 3.87 32.35
CA ARG A 108 -8.36 2.67 31.52
C ARG A 108 -9.45 2.58 30.45
N PHE A 109 -9.05 2.29 29.20
CA PHE A 109 -9.98 2.01 28.11
C PHE A 109 -9.48 0.81 27.31
N ASP A 110 -9.92 -0.37 27.73
CA ASP A 110 -9.66 -1.65 27.09
C ASP A 110 -10.99 -2.25 26.59
N VAL A 111 -11.02 -2.66 25.32
CA VAL A 111 -12.18 -3.28 24.71
C VAL A 111 -11.98 -4.80 24.77
N PRO A 112 -12.83 -5.55 25.49
CA PRO A 112 -12.71 -7.01 25.56
C PRO A 112 -13.07 -7.65 24.21
N GLU A 113 -12.78 -8.94 24.04
CA GLU A 113 -13.05 -9.66 22.78
C GLU A 113 -14.51 -9.64 22.35
N ARG A 114 -15.42 -9.61 23.32
CA ARG A 114 -16.88 -9.49 23.09
C ARG A 114 -17.32 -8.09 22.66
N GLY A 115 -16.42 -7.10 22.71
CA GLY A 115 -16.66 -5.72 22.31
C GLY A 115 -17.16 -4.82 23.45
N ALA A 116 -17.47 -3.58 23.09
CA ALA A 116 -18.03 -2.56 23.96
C ALA A 116 -18.94 -1.62 23.16
N ILE A 117 -19.87 -0.95 23.84
CA ILE A 117 -20.86 -0.07 23.23
C ILE A 117 -20.67 1.36 23.72
N LEU A 118 -20.59 2.32 22.81
CA LEU A 118 -20.69 3.76 23.06
C LEU A 118 -22.14 4.19 22.78
N ASN A 119 -22.89 4.53 23.83
CA ASN A 119 -24.30 4.88 23.70
C ASN A 119 -24.46 6.33 23.22
N ASN A 120 -24.62 6.53 21.92
CA ASN A 120 -24.89 7.82 21.27
C ASN A 120 -26.39 8.01 20.95
N SER A 121 -27.27 7.27 21.63
CA SER A 121 -28.71 7.25 21.33
C SER A 121 -29.53 8.13 22.27
N ARG A 122 -30.51 8.85 21.71
CA ARG A 122 -31.51 9.63 22.46
C ARG A 122 -32.81 8.87 22.72
N ALA A 123 -32.92 7.67 22.18
CA ALA A 123 -34.05 6.76 22.35
C ALA A 123 -33.53 5.35 22.62
N ASP A 124 -34.40 4.47 23.11
CA ASP A 124 -34.07 3.06 23.24
C ASP A 124 -33.76 2.49 21.85
N VAL A 125 -32.66 1.73 21.73
CA VAL A 125 -32.16 1.27 20.43
C VAL A 125 -31.63 -0.15 20.55
N GLN A 126 -31.81 -0.93 19.49
CA GLN A 126 -31.22 -2.25 19.37
C GLN A 126 -29.78 -2.14 18.84
N THR A 127 -28.84 -2.67 19.61
CA THR A 127 -27.42 -2.78 19.25
C THR A 127 -27.10 -4.18 18.74
N GLN A 128 -26.03 -4.31 17.96
CA GLN A 128 -25.55 -5.57 17.44
C GLN A 128 -24.85 -6.41 18.51
N LEU A 129 -24.11 -5.75 19.41
CA LEU A 129 -23.37 -6.43 20.48
C LEU A 129 -24.26 -6.76 21.68
N GLY A 130 -25.05 -5.80 22.16
CA GLY A 130 -25.75 -5.89 23.45
C GLY A 130 -27.27 -6.04 23.38
N GLY A 131 -27.87 -6.12 22.19
CA GLY A 131 -29.32 -6.11 22.04
C GLY A 131 -29.93 -4.77 22.41
N TRP A 132 -31.14 -4.77 22.99
CA TRP A 132 -31.85 -3.53 23.35
C TRP A 132 -31.18 -2.83 24.53
N ILE A 133 -30.84 -1.55 24.33
CA ILE A 133 -30.31 -0.68 25.37
C ILE A 133 -31.20 0.55 25.53
N GLN A 134 -31.19 1.12 26.73
CA GLN A 134 -31.91 2.36 27.01
C GLN A 134 -31.21 3.58 26.39
N SER A 135 -31.98 4.64 26.15
CA SER A 135 -31.45 5.95 25.78
C SER A 135 -30.36 6.46 26.73
N ASN A 136 -29.40 7.21 26.21
CA ASN A 136 -28.37 7.84 27.03
C ASN A 136 -28.92 9.12 27.69
N PRO A 137 -29.00 9.19 29.04
CA PRO A 137 -29.55 10.34 29.75
C PRO A 137 -28.73 11.63 29.56
N TRP A 138 -27.47 11.54 29.15
CA TRP A 138 -26.60 12.70 28.92
C TRP A 138 -26.84 13.39 27.57
N LEU A 139 -27.67 12.85 26.68
CA LEU A 139 -27.86 13.33 25.30
C LEU A 139 -29.16 14.11 25.07
N SER A 140 -29.74 14.68 26.13
CA SER A 140 -30.97 15.49 26.04
C SER A 140 -30.85 16.63 25.00
N ARG A 141 -29.66 17.24 24.89
CA ARG A 141 -29.34 18.35 23.98
C ARG A 141 -28.94 17.94 22.56
N GLY A 142 -28.77 16.65 22.28
CA GLY A 142 -28.32 16.17 20.98
C GLY A 142 -27.32 15.01 21.09
N SER A 143 -27.17 14.27 20.00
CA SER A 143 -26.18 13.20 19.85
C SER A 143 -24.81 13.76 19.41
N ALA A 144 -23.74 13.06 19.75
CA ALA A 144 -22.38 13.39 19.34
C ALA A 144 -22.17 13.16 17.84
N ARG A 145 -21.40 14.05 17.21
CA ARG A 145 -20.80 13.83 15.88
C ARG A 145 -19.41 13.22 16.02
N VAL A 146 -18.71 13.57 17.10
CA VAL A 146 -17.38 13.04 17.46
C VAL A 146 -17.44 12.53 18.88
N ILE A 147 -17.05 11.28 19.09
CA ILE A 147 -16.89 10.67 20.41
C ILE A 147 -15.40 10.52 20.66
N LEU A 148 -14.86 11.40 21.50
CA LEU A 148 -13.47 11.38 21.92
C LEU A 148 -13.34 10.57 23.21
N ASN A 149 -12.59 9.48 23.14
CA ASN A 149 -12.21 8.65 24.27
C ASN A 149 -10.72 8.89 24.57
N GLU A 150 -10.44 9.69 25.59
CA GLU A 150 -9.07 10.04 25.99
C GLU A 150 -8.66 9.24 27.23
N VAL A 151 -7.49 8.63 27.19
CA VAL A 151 -6.96 7.81 28.27
C VAL A 151 -5.84 8.56 28.97
N ASN A 152 -6.06 8.88 30.23
CA ASN A 152 -5.09 9.45 31.14
C ASN A 152 -4.50 8.31 32.00
N SER A 153 -3.54 7.58 31.42
CA SER A 153 -2.92 6.41 32.05
C SER A 153 -1.50 6.23 31.56
N SER A 154 -0.64 5.62 32.38
CA SER A 154 0.68 5.14 31.95
C SER A 154 0.62 3.82 31.19
N ASN A 155 -0.54 3.17 31.14
CA ASN A 155 -0.73 1.89 30.47
C ASN A 155 -1.35 2.08 29.07
N PRO A 156 -0.91 1.29 28.07
CA PRO A 156 -1.52 1.31 26.74
C PRO A 156 -2.94 0.73 26.78
N SER A 157 -3.74 1.08 25.79
CA SER A 157 -5.08 0.53 25.58
C SER A 157 -5.02 -0.80 24.83
N LEU A 158 -5.76 -1.80 25.30
CA LEU A 158 -5.89 -3.12 24.67
C LEU A 158 -7.27 -3.24 24.01
N LEU A 159 -7.31 -3.21 22.69
CA LEU A 159 -8.54 -3.30 21.90
C LEU A 159 -8.62 -4.68 21.25
N ARG A 160 -9.47 -5.57 21.81
CA ARG A 160 -9.58 -6.98 21.38
C ARG A 160 -10.89 -7.36 20.70
N GLY A 161 -11.83 -6.43 20.59
CA GLY A 161 -13.15 -6.67 20.00
C GLY A 161 -13.73 -5.41 19.37
N PHE A 162 -14.98 -5.51 18.91
CA PHE A 162 -15.66 -4.40 18.24
C PHE A 162 -16.10 -3.31 19.21
N LEU A 163 -15.95 -2.06 18.80
CA LEU A 163 -16.52 -0.90 19.46
C LEU A 163 -17.73 -0.40 18.64
N GLU A 164 -18.92 -0.49 19.22
CA GLU A 164 -20.17 -0.14 18.56
C GLU A 164 -20.66 1.24 19.01
N VAL A 165 -21.03 2.09 18.05
CA VAL A 165 -21.78 3.33 18.34
C VAL A 165 -23.27 3.03 18.27
N ALA A 166 -23.97 3.05 19.40
CA ALA A 166 -25.42 2.88 19.43
C ALA A 166 -26.15 4.17 19.04
N GLY A 167 -27.20 4.07 18.24
CA GLY A 167 -27.97 5.22 17.77
C GLY A 167 -27.28 5.93 16.59
N ASN A 168 -27.10 7.24 16.69
CA ASN A 168 -26.57 8.03 15.58
C ASN A 168 -25.08 7.74 15.34
N SER A 169 -24.71 7.52 14.08
CA SER A 169 -23.32 7.31 13.69
C SER A 169 -22.42 8.50 14.04
N ALA A 170 -21.20 8.22 14.48
CA ALA A 170 -20.22 9.24 14.88
C ALA A 170 -18.79 8.87 14.45
N GLN A 171 -17.91 9.86 14.40
CA GLN A 171 -16.46 9.63 14.45
C GLN A 171 -16.11 9.12 15.84
N VAL A 172 -15.25 8.11 15.93
CA VAL A 172 -14.78 7.56 17.21
C VAL A 172 -13.27 7.74 17.29
N ILE A 173 -12.82 8.46 18.30
CA ILE A 173 -11.40 8.68 18.57
C ILE A 173 -11.02 7.93 19.85
N ILE A 174 -9.93 7.18 19.81
CA ILE A 174 -9.30 6.59 20.98
C ILE A 174 -7.90 7.19 21.07
N ALA A 175 -7.69 8.05 22.06
CA ALA A 175 -6.44 8.76 22.30
C ALA A 175 -5.77 8.22 23.56
N ASN A 176 -4.64 7.51 23.40
CA ASN A 176 -3.84 7.03 24.52
C ASN A 176 -2.34 7.26 24.25
N PRO A 177 -1.74 8.31 24.84
CA PRO A 177 -0.31 8.60 24.68
C PRO A 177 0.66 7.50 25.13
N SER A 178 0.20 6.56 25.95
CA SER A 178 1.00 5.41 26.39
C SER A 178 1.04 4.28 25.37
N GLY A 179 0.20 4.31 24.33
CA GLY A 179 0.15 3.33 23.25
C GLY A 179 -1.22 2.67 23.10
N ILE A 180 -1.42 2.01 21.95
CA ILE A 180 -2.65 1.28 21.64
C ILE A 180 -2.27 -0.04 20.97
N THR A 181 -2.84 -1.15 21.43
CA THR A 181 -2.72 -2.46 20.78
C THR A 181 -4.09 -2.89 20.29
N CYS A 182 -4.20 -3.13 18.98
CA CYS A 182 -5.37 -3.73 18.34
C CYS A 182 -5.08 -5.20 18.03
N ASN A 183 -5.91 -6.10 18.56
CA ASN A 183 -5.87 -7.53 18.25
C ASN A 183 -7.30 -8.04 17.99
N GLY A 184 -7.76 -7.92 16.75
CA GLY A 184 -9.16 -8.19 16.41
C GLY A 184 -10.10 -7.05 16.77
N CYS A 185 -9.58 -5.83 16.92
CA CYS A 185 -10.44 -4.67 17.13
C CYS A 185 -11.22 -4.35 15.85
N GLY A 186 -12.40 -3.77 16.02
CA GLY A 186 -13.19 -3.30 14.89
C GLY A 186 -14.22 -2.26 15.31
N PHE A 187 -14.94 -1.72 14.34
CA PHE A 187 -15.88 -0.63 14.60
C PHE A 187 -17.23 -0.90 13.94
N ILE A 188 -18.30 -0.65 14.68
CA ILE A 188 -19.68 -0.77 14.20
C ILE A 188 -20.31 0.63 14.29
N ASN A 189 -20.93 1.06 13.19
CA ASN A 189 -21.61 2.37 13.10
C ASN A 189 -20.70 3.59 13.38
N ALA A 190 -19.39 3.44 13.24
CA ALA A 190 -18.43 4.55 13.26
C ALA A 190 -17.91 4.83 11.85
N TYR A 191 -18.25 5.99 11.28
CA TYR A 191 -17.85 6.31 9.90
C TYR A 191 -16.35 6.66 9.75
N ARG A 192 -15.70 7.03 10.87
CA ARG A 192 -14.28 7.32 10.96
C ARG A 192 -13.72 6.94 12.34
N PRO A 193 -13.14 5.75 12.50
CA PRO A 193 -12.29 5.44 13.64
C PRO A 193 -10.91 6.12 13.51
N THR A 194 -10.46 6.73 14.60
CA THR A 194 -9.13 7.31 14.75
C THR A 194 -8.48 6.70 16.00
N LEU A 195 -7.38 5.98 15.81
CA LEU A 195 -6.51 5.53 16.91
C LEU A 195 -5.33 6.48 16.97
N THR A 196 -5.09 7.10 18.13
CA THR A 196 -4.00 8.07 18.28
C THR A 196 -3.23 7.91 19.57
N THR A 197 -1.90 8.09 19.51
CA THR A 197 -1.06 8.29 20.70
C THR A 197 -0.76 9.77 20.93
N GLY A 198 -1.38 10.65 20.15
CA GLY A 198 -1.32 12.09 20.39
C GLY A 198 -2.25 12.52 21.51
N VAL A 199 -1.80 13.52 22.27
CA VAL A 199 -2.66 14.25 23.22
C VAL A 199 -3.59 15.16 22.40
N PRO A 200 -4.92 15.05 22.56
CA PRO A 200 -5.88 15.95 21.93
C PRO A 200 -5.66 17.40 22.39
N MET A 201 -5.60 18.34 21.44
CA MET A 201 -5.51 19.78 21.70
C MET A 201 -6.75 20.49 21.16
N TYR A 202 -7.20 21.49 21.90
CA TYR A 202 -8.47 22.17 21.65
C TYR A 202 -8.24 23.65 21.40
N ASN A 203 -9.06 24.23 20.53
CA ASN A 203 -9.10 25.68 20.37
C ASN A 203 -9.87 26.36 21.51
N SER A 204 -9.87 27.70 21.51
CA SER A 204 -10.58 28.52 22.51
C SER A 204 -12.10 28.28 22.58
N GLY A 205 -12.69 27.72 21.51
CA GLY A 205 -14.10 27.32 21.44
C GLY A 205 -14.39 25.91 21.99
N GLY A 206 -13.37 25.18 22.46
CA GLY A 206 -13.49 23.83 22.99
C GLY A 206 -13.55 22.75 21.90
N ASN A 207 -13.20 23.07 20.66
CA ASN A 207 -13.23 22.12 19.54
C ASN A 207 -11.89 21.44 19.41
N LEU A 208 -11.92 20.14 19.09
CA LEU A 208 -10.71 19.38 18.79
C LEU A 208 -10.04 19.95 17.54
N GLU A 209 -8.81 20.42 17.68
CA GLU A 209 -8.06 21.12 16.63
C GLU A 209 -6.87 20.30 16.15
N LEU A 210 -6.10 19.75 17.08
CA LEU A 210 -4.86 19.03 16.80
C LEU A 210 -4.73 17.77 17.69
N TYR A 211 -3.86 16.87 17.26
CA TYR A 211 -3.24 15.85 18.09
C TYR A 211 -1.76 16.18 18.20
N ARG A 212 -1.24 16.29 19.44
CA ARG A 212 0.18 16.44 19.71
C ARG A 212 0.80 15.07 19.98
N VAL A 213 1.54 14.55 19.00
CA VAL A 213 2.17 13.24 19.03
C VAL A 213 3.64 13.39 19.41
N GLU A 214 4.04 12.82 20.55
CA GLU A 214 5.44 12.86 21.02
C GLU A 214 6.03 11.48 21.32
N ARG A 215 5.15 10.50 21.58
CA ARG A 215 5.51 9.14 21.98
C ARG A 215 4.37 8.17 21.68
N GLY A 216 4.56 6.92 22.08
CA GLY A 216 3.56 5.87 21.99
C GLY A 216 3.63 5.13 20.65
N THR A 217 3.29 3.85 20.71
CA THR A 217 3.21 2.97 19.54
C THR A 217 1.78 2.49 19.36
N ILE A 218 1.31 2.42 18.11
CA ILE A 218 0.13 1.64 17.75
C ILE A 218 0.60 0.31 17.19
N GLU A 219 0.14 -0.79 17.76
CA GLU A 219 0.45 -2.14 17.28
C GLU A 219 -0.83 -2.84 16.81
N VAL A 220 -0.85 -3.33 15.57
CA VAL A 220 -1.92 -4.17 15.02
C VAL A 220 -1.41 -5.60 14.93
N THR A 221 -2.05 -6.51 15.66
CA THR A 221 -1.59 -7.90 15.87
C THR A 221 -2.75 -8.89 15.77
N GLY A 222 -2.44 -10.19 15.82
CA GLY A 222 -3.43 -11.28 15.85
C GLY A 222 -4.48 -11.17 14.75
N ASN A 223 -5.75 -10.98 15.13
CA ASN A 223 -6.88 -10.91 14.18
C ASN A 223 -6.98 -9.58 13.41
N GLY A 224 -6.05 -8.65 13.62
CA GLY A 224 -5.96 -7.40 12.85
C GLY A 224 -6.94 -6.31 13.29
N LEU A 225 -7.13 -5.32 12.41
CA LEU A 225 -8.04 -4.18 12.58
C LEU A 225 -9.13 -4.23 11.50
N ASN A 226 -10.38 -4.40 11.92
CA ASN A 226 -11.53 -4.46 11.03
C ASN A 226 -12.35 -3.15 11.04
N ALA A 227 -12.10 -2.29 10.05
CA ALA A 227 -12.82 -1.06 9.79
C ALA A 227 -13.47 -1.06 8.39
N LYS A 228 -13.89 -2.24 7.90
CA LYS A 228 -14.47 -2.42 6.56
C LYS A 228 -15.77 -1.63 6.33
N ASP A 229 -16.46 -1.25 7.41
CA ASP A 229 -17.70 -0.49 7.36
C ASP A 229 -17.46 1.02 7.54
N ALA A 230 -16.23 1.42 7.89
CA ALA A 230 -15.84 2.81 8.02
C ALA A 230 -15.26 3.34 6.71
N ASP A 231 -15.73 4.50 6.29
CA ASP A 231 -15.22 5.16 5.08
C ASP A 231 -13.75 5.60 5.27
N TYR A 232 -13.39 6.09 6.46
CA TYR A 232 -12.04 6.56 6.76
C TYR A 232 -11.48 5.86 7.99
N THR A 233 -10.18 5.62 8.06
CA THR A 233 -9.52 5.13 9.28
C THR A 233 -8.18 5.85 9.44
N ASP A 234 -7.93 6.40 10.63
CA ASP A 234 -6.68 7.08 10.95
C ASP A 234 -5.91 6.31 12.02
N LEU A 235 -4.61 6.10 11.78
CA LEU A 235 -3.64 5.71 12.79
C LEU A 235 -2.62 6.85 12.94
N ILE A 236 -2.61 7.49 14.10
CA ILE A 236 -1.79 8.68 14.36
C ILE A 236 -0.90 8.41 15.57
N ALA A 237 0.37 8.09 15.38
CA ALA A 237 1.25 7.73 16.49
C ALA A 237 2.69 8.10 16.23
N ARG A 238 3.59 7.98 17.22
CA ARG A 238 5.01 8.13 16.90
C ARG A 238 5.50 6.97 16.04
N VAL A 239 5.10 5.75 16.39
CA VAL A 239 5.43 4.51 15.67
C VAL A 239 4.16 3.69 15.44
N VAL A 240 4.06 3.04 14.28
CA VAL A 240 2.99 2.10 13.94
C VAL A 240 3.60 0.77 13.48
N LYS A 241 3.23 -0.33 14.14
CA LYS A 241 3.64 -1.68 13.76
C LYS A 241 2.43 -2.48 13.31
N ILE A 242 2.54 -3.11 12.15
CA ILE A 242 1.44 -3.81 11.47
C ILE A 242 1.88 -5.25 11.26
N ASN A 243 1.54 -6.09 12.23
CA ASN A 243 1.83 -7.52 12.24
C ASN A 243 0.63 -8.38 11.82
N ALA A 244 -0.52 -7.75 11.55
CA ALA A 244 -1.76 -8.37 11.08
C ALA A 244 -2.48 -7.43 10.10
N GLY A 245 -3.53 -7.92 9.44
CA GLY A 245 -4.27 -7.17 8.44
C GLY A 245 -5.03 -5.96 9.00
N ILE A 246 -5.09 -4.90 8.21
CA ILE A 246 -5.94 -3.72 8.41
C ILE A 246 -6.86 -3.63 7.20
N TRP A 247 -8.17 -3.59 7.45
CA TRP A 247 -9.18 -3.47 6.40
C TRP A 247 -10.02 -2.22 6.63
N THR A 248 -10.02 -1.32 5.66
CA THR A 248 -10.79 -0.07 5.67
C THR A 248 -11.55 0.06 4.35
N LYS A 249 -12.72 0.72 4.36
CA LYS A 249 -13.55 0.81 3.15
C LYS A 249 -12.97 1.75 2.10
N LYS A 250 -12.81 3.04 2.40
CA LYS A 250 -12.31 4.03 1.42
C LYS A 250 -10.85 4.36 1.68
N GLU A 251 -10.52 5.09 2.74
CA GLU A 251 -9.16 5.57 2.96
C GLU A 251 -8.61 5.15 4.32
N LEU A 252 -7.44 4.50 4.30
CA LEU A 252 -6.59 4.33 5.47
C LEU A 252 -5.48 5.37 5.43
N ARG A 253 -5.34 6.15 6.51
CA ARG A 253 -4.26 7.11 6.68
C ARG A 253 -3.44 6.79 7.92
N VAL A 254 -2.14 6.60 7.73
CA VAL A 254 -1.18 6.33 8.79
C VAL A 254 -0.22 7.51 8.86
N THR A 255 -0.19 8.19 10.00
CA THR A 255 0.65 9.37 10.23
C THR A 255 1.56 9.12 11.42
N THR A 256 2.87 9.22 11.16
CA THR A 256 3.92 8.79 12.08
C THR A 256 5.01 9.84 12.30
N GLY A 257 5.72 9.69 13.42
CA GLY A 257 6.71 10.65 13.89
C GLY A 257 6.16 11.61 14.96
N ALA A 258 7.06 12.43 15.48
CA ALA A 258 6.76 13.51 16.40
C ALA A 258 6.12 14.71 15.70
N ASN A 259 4.82 14.95 15.93
CA ASN A 259 4.03 15.86 15.10
C ASN A 259 2.90 16.59 15.83
N LEU A 260 2.54 17.76 15.31
CA LEU A 260 1.20 18.33 15.41
C LEU A 260 0.39 17.89 14.19
N VAL A 261 -0.69 17.16 14.43
CA VAL A 261 -1.56 16.61 13.37
C VAL A 261 -2.94 17.25 13.50
N LYS A 262 -3.49 17.83 12.43
CA LYS A 262 -4.87 18.33 12.47
C LYS A 262 -5.89 17.23 12.77
N ALA A 263 -6.96 17.60 13.47
CA ALA A 263 -8.00 16.67 13.88
C ALA A 263 -8.66 15.93 12.70
N ASP A 264 -8.76 16.61 11.54
CA ASP A 264 -9.28 16.04 10.30
C ASP A 264 -8.26 15.16 9.56
N ASN A 265 -6.97 15.24 9.94
CA ASN A 265 -5.85 14.56 9.32
C ASN A 265 -5.85 14.70 7.79
N THR A 266 -6.13 15.90 7.27
CA THR A 266 -6.13 16.15 5.81
C THR A 266 -4.85 16.81 5.33
N THR A 267 -4.30 17.75 6.11
CA THR A 267 -3.06 18.46 5.80
C THR A 267 -1.82 17.64 6.17
N LEU A 268 -0.66 17.98 5.60
CA LEU A 268 0.60 17.42 6.09
C LEU A 268 0.80 17.80 7.57
N PRO A 269 1.28 16.87 8.41
CA PRO A 269 1.55 17.15 9.81
C PRO A 269 2.76 18.10 9.95
N GLU A 270 2.77 18.90 11.01
CA GLU A 270 3.87 19.80 11.35
C GLU A 270 4.82 19.08 12.33
N PRO A 271 6.09 18.85 11.97
CA PRO A 271 7.04 18.17 12.84
C PRO A 271 7.30 18.96 14.14
N ILE A 272 7.42 18.24 15.26
CA ILE A 272 7.80 18.83 16.54
C ILE A 272 9.28 18.56 16.80
N SER A 273 10.09 19.63 16.84
CA SER A 273 11.49 19.55 17.25
C SER A 273 11.62 19.01 18.68
N HIS A 274 12.31 17.89 18.85
CA HIS A 274 12.64 17.34 20.17
C HIS A 274 13.95 17.97 20.68
N SER A 275 13.92 18.65 21.83
CA SER A 275 15.14 19.18 22.47
C SER A 275 15.91 18.14 23.30
N SER A 276 15.24 17.09 23.79
CA SER A 276 15.84 15.95 24.51
C SER A 276 14.71 15.12 25.12
N ASN A 277 14.54 13.85 24.74
CA ASN A 277 14.05 12.73 25.58
C ASN A 277 13.49 11.60 24.69
N GLY A 278 14.37 10.66 24.33
CA GLY A 278 14.03 9.40 23.66
C GLY A 278 14.89 9.17 22.42
N ALA A 279 15.45 7.96 22.29
CA ALA A 279 16.15 7.55 21.07
C ALA A 279 15.18 7.62 19.88
N THR A 280 15.59 8.31 18.82
CA THR A 280 14.86 8.35 17.55
C THR A 280 14.66 6.91 17.04
N PRO A 281 13.42 6.48 16.77
CA PRO A 281 13.18 5.16 16.18
C PRO A 281 13.88 5.05 14.82
N THR A 282 14.31 3.86 14.43
CA THR A 282 14.85 3.66 13.07
C THR A 282 13.74 3.52 12.02
N ILE A 283 12.57 3.02 12.43
CA ILE A 283 11.43 2.74 11.56
C ILE A 283 10.14 3.28 12.21
N ALA A 284 9.38 4.07 11.46
CA ALA A 284 8.15 4.69 11.90
C ALA A 284 6.92 3.84 11.55
N ILE A 285 6.97 3.16 10.41
CA ILE A 285 5.94 2.24 9.94
C ILE A 285 6.61 0.92 9.60
N ASP A 286 6.24 -0.15 10.30
CA ASP A 286 6.80 -1.48 10.11
C ASP A 286 5.69 -2.49 9.81
N VAL A 287 5.65 -2.99 8.57
CA VAL A 287 4.66 -3.98 8.11
C VAL A 287 5.33 -5.34 7.99
N ALA A 288 4.91 -6.30 8.82
CA ALA A 288 5.41 -7.68 8.76
C ALA A 288 4.77 -8.49 7.62
N ALA A 289 5.33 -9.66 7.31
CA ALA A 289 4.86 -10.53 6.23
C ALA A 289 3.40 -11.01 6.40
N LEU A 290 2.98 -11.26 7.65
CA LEU A 290 1.59 -11.61 8.00
C LEU A 290 0.67 -10.38 8.06
N GLY A 291 1.27 -9.19 8.04
CA GLY A 291 0.56 -7.92 8.01
C GLY A 291 0.15 -7.51 6.60
N GLY A 292 -0.81 -6.60 6.54
CA GLY A 292 -1.19 -5.96 5.30
C GLY A 292 -2.18 -4.82 5.52
N MET A 293 -2.23 -3.90 4.58
CA MET A 293 -3.17 -2.78 4.57
C MET A 293 -4.01 -2.87 3.31
N TYR A 294 -5.32 -2.85 3.48
CA TYR A 294 -6.29 -3.03 2.40
C TYR A 294 -7.37 -1.96 2.49
N ALA A 295 -7.36 -1.04 1.53
CA ALA A 295 -8.34 0.03 1.42
C ALA A 295 -8.56 0.40 -0.04
N GLN A 296 -9.50 1.30 -0.35
CA GLN A 296 -9.53 1.88 -1.70
C GLN A 296 -8.34 2.81 -1.91
N LYS A 297 -7.94 3.59 -0.90
CA LYS A 297 -6.80 4.50 -0.90
C LYS A 297 -5.98 4.32 0.38
N ILE A 298 -4.66 4.36 0.27
CA ILE A 298 -3.76 4.27 1.42
C ILE A 298 -2.80 5.46 1.40
N THR A 299 -2.73 6.20 2.50
CA THR A 299 -1.80 7.31 2.68
C THR A 299 -0.90 7.05 3.89
N LEU A 300 0.40 6.90 3.67
CA LEU A 300 1.42 6.71 4.71
C LEU A 300 2.31 7.96 4.79
N ILE A 301 2.43 8.54 5.97
CA ILE A 301 3.23 9.74 6.22
C ILE A 301 4.14 9.49 7.42
N GLY A 302 5.44 9.60 7.23
CA GLY A 302 6.45 9.59 8.29
C GLY A 302 7.33 10.83 8.21
N THR A 303 7.35 11.63 9.28
CA THR A 303 7.99 12.96 9.26
C THR A 303 9.21 13.08 10.15
N GLU A 304 9.51 12.09 10.99
CA GLU A 304 10.70 12.12 11.83
C GLU A 304 11.93 11.87 10.93
N ASP A 305 12.89 12.80 10.96
CA ASP A 305 14.04 12.78 10.07
C ASP A 305 14.88 11.51 10.27
N GLY A 306 15.21 10.84 9.16
CA GLY A 306 15.95 9.58 9.18
C GLY A 306 15.11 8.36 9.55
N VAL A 307 13.83 8.54 9.91
CA VAL A 307 12.96 7.44 10.33
C VAL A 307 12.18 6.90 9.13
N GLY A 308 12.48 5.66 8.77
CA GLY A 308 12.02 5.03 7.53
C GLY A 308 10.66 4.34 7.62
N VAL A 309 10.27 3.79 6.48
CA VAL A 309 9.13 2.87 6.31
C VAL A 309 9.68 1.52 5.88
N ARG A 310 9.27 0.44 6.54
CA ARG A 310 9.59 -0.93 6.15
C ARG A 310 8.32 -1.70 5.81
N ASN A 311 8.30 -2.29 4.63
CA ASN A 311 7.20 -3.13 4.15
C ASN A 311 7.69 -4.52 3.75
N VAL A 312 7.29 -5.53 4.51
CA VAL A 312 7.46 -6.96 4.19
C VAL A 312 6.14 -7.58 3.73
N GLY A 313 5.00 -7.01 4.15
CA GLY A 313 3.66 -7.47 3.81
C GLY A 313 3.09 -6.86 2.53
N THR A 314 1.77 -6.64 2.52
CA THR A 314 1.06 -6.03 1.38
C THR A 314 0.46 -4.68 1.75
N ILE A 315 0.77 -3.66 0.97
CA ILE A 315 0.12 -2.34 0.99
C ILE A 315 -0.68 -2.26 -0.30
N GLY A 316 -1.98 -2.55 -0.22
CA GLY A 316 -2.85 -2.74 -1.38
C GLY A 316 -4.02 -1.74 -1.42
N ALA A 317 -4.03 -0.88 -2.43
CA ALA A 317 -5.16 -0.01 -2.73
C ALA A 317 -5.98 -0.61 -3.89
N GLY A 318 -7.27 -0.89 -3.65
CA GLY A 318 -8.12 -1.60 -4.60
C GLY A 318 -8.77 -0.71 -5.68
N VAL A 319 -9.04 0.56 -5.36
CA VAL A 319 -9.81 1.51 -6.21
C VAL A 319 -9.29 2.94 -6.06
N GLY A 320 -8.03 3.09 -5.70
CA GLY A 320 -7.46 4.40 -5.38
C GLY A 320 -5.96 4.29 -5.20
N GLU A 321 -5.36 5.38 -4.79
CA GLU A 321 -3.91 5.54 -4.83
C GLU A 321 -3.23 4.97 -3.59
N VAL A 322 -1.97 4.57 -3.75
CA VAL A 322 -1.05 4.37 -2.63
C VAL A 322 -0.08 5.56 -2.59
N ILE A 323 -0.10 6.31 -1.50
CA ILE A 323 0.79 7.43 -1.26
C ILE A 323 1.69 7.10 -0.09
N VAL A 324 3.01 7.16 -0.27
CA VAL A 324 4.01 7.01 0.79
C VAL A 324 4.89 8.25 0.82
N LYS A 325 4.94 8.94 1.95
CA LYS A 325 5.83 10.07 2.20
C LYS A 325 6.65 9.79 3.45
N THR A 326 7.97 9.79 3.34
CA THR A 326 8.86 9.53 4.49
C THR A 326 10.10 10.42 4.47
N ASN A 327 10.42 11.02 5.62
CA ASN A 327 11.68 11.75 5.83
C ASN A 327 12.89 10.83 6.10
N GLY A 328 12.71 9.51 5.96
CA GLY A 328 13.76 8.51 6.04
C GLY A 328 13.84 7.65 4.77
N ARG A 329 14.32 6.41 4.93
CA ARG A 329 14.45 5.42 3.85
C ARG A 329 13.18 4.58 3.71
N LEU A 330 12.79 4.23 2.49
CA LEU A 330 11.78 3.18 2.24
C LEU A 330 12.46 1.84 1.96
N GLU A 331 12.11 0.81 2.73
CA GLU A 331 12.53 -0.58 2.51
C GLU A 331 11.33 -1.44 2.15
N ASN A 332 11.20 -1.85 0.88
CA ASN A 332 10.13 -2.71 0.41
C ASN A 332 10.66 -4.09 0.01
N THR A 333 10.33 -5.12 0.78
CA THR A 333 10.51 -6.53 0.39
C THR A 333 9.20 -7.23 0.06
N GLY A 334 8.07 -6.61 0.38
CA GLY A 334 6.72 -7.09 0.08
C GLY A 334 6.10 -6.45 -1.17
N HIS A 335 4.82 -6.13 -1.09
CA HIS A 335 4.04 -5.58 -2.20
C HIS A 335 3.51 -4.19 -1.87
N ILE A 336 3.72 -3.22 -2.76
CA ILE A 336 3.05 -1.92 -2.77
C ILE A 336 2.27 -1.85 -4.09
N ILE A 337 0.95 -1.95 -4.03
CA ILE A 337 0.11 -2.14 -5.21
C ILE A 337 -1.08 -1.18 -5.19
N ALA A 338 -1.20 -0.34 -6.21
CA ALA A 338 -2.43 0.35 -6.57
C ALA A 338 -3.09 -0.37 -7.75
N SER A 339 -4.32 -0.83 -7.56
CA SER A 339 -5.08 -1.61 -8.56
C SER A 339 -5.84 -0.70 -9.53
N ALA A 340 -6.47 -1.30 -10.55
CA ALA A 340 -7.25 -0.59 -11.58
C ALA A 340 -6.44 0.53 -12.26
N GLU A 341 -6.98 1.73 -12.47
CA GLU A 341 -6.28 2.83 -13.18
C GLU A 341 -5.63 3.82 -12.19
N HIS A 342 -5.28 3.37 -10.98
CA HIS A 342 -4.83 4.27 -9.90
C HIS A 342 -3.32 4.27 -9.68
N ASN A 343 -2.84 5.38 -9.15
CA ASN A 343 -1.42 5.69 -9.06
C ASN A 343 -0.79 5.17 -7.77
N THR A 344 0.52 4.93 -7.85
CA THR A 344 1.40 4.80 -6.67
C THR A 344 2.34 6.00 -6.68
N GLN A 345 2.33 6.78 -5.59
CA GLN A 345 3.25 7.91 -5.40
C GLN A 345 4.12 7.67 -4.16
N ILE A 346 5.43 7.71 -4.33
CA ILE A 346 6.41 7.52 -3.26
C ILE A 346 7.36 8.72 -3.24
N ASP A 347 7.45 9.36 -2.08
CA ASP A 347 8.41 10.42 -1.75
C ASP A 347 9.21 9.98 -0.53
N ALA A 348 10.52 9.78 -0.69
CA ALA A 348 11.41 9.36 0.39
C ALA A 348 12.64 10.27 0.47
N ARG A 349 13.06 10.69 1.65
CA ARG A 349 14.26 11.53 1.79
C ARG A 349 15.54 10.72 1.60
N ASP A 350 15.71 9.62 2.33
CA ASP A 350 17.01 8.94 2.50
C ASP A 350 17.21 7.73 1.56
N GLY A 351 16.46 7.69 0.46
CA GLY A 351 16.56 6.67 -0.55
C GLY A 351 15.52 5.56 -0.41
N ILE A 352 15.59 4.62 -1.35
CA ILE A 352 14.60 3.55 -1.52
C ILE A 352 15.33 2.24 -1.82
N GLN A 353 14.96 1.19 -1.11
CA GLN A 353 15.36 -0.18 -1.43
C GLN A 353 14.12 -1.01 -1.74
N ASN A 354 14.02 -1.51 -2.98
CA ASN A 354 12.96 -2.38 -3.42
C ASN A 354 13.50 -3.76 -3.76
N LYS A 355 13.21 -4.77 -2.93
CA LYS A 355 13.42 -6.19 -3.23
C LYS A 355 12.10 -6.90 -3.61
N GLY A 356 10.97 -6.27 -3.34
CA GLY A 356 9.64 -6.78 -3.63
C GLY A 356 9.05 -6.20 -4.91
N THR A 357 7.77 -5.88 -4.89
CA THR A 357 7.06 -5.27 -6.03
C THR A 357 6.47 -3.92 -5.66
N ILE A 358 6.72 -2.92 -6.49
CA ILE A 358 5.98 -1.65 -6.54
C ILE A 358 5.27 -1.62 -7.88
N TYR A 359 3.93 -1.61 -7.87
CA TYR A 359 3.13 -1.62 -9.08
C TYR A 359 1.92 -0.69 -8.96
N ALA A 360 1.60 -0.01 -10.05
CA ALA A 360 0.37 0.76 -10.20
C ALA A 360 -0.33 0.33 -11.50
N GLY A 361 -1.64 0.13 -11.45
CA GLY A 361 -2.39 0.01 -12.70
C GLY A 361 -2.70 1.37 -13.36
N GLY A 362 -2.49 2.48 -12.65
CA GLY A 362 -2.26 3.82 -13.21
C GLY A 362 -0.75 4.07 -13.38
N ASN A 363 -0.26 5.21 -12.89
CA ASN A 363 1.16 5.59 -12.96
C ASN A 363 1.91 5.25 -11.66
N THR A 364 3.20 4.93 -11.77
CA THR A 364 4.13 4.83 -10.64
C THR A 364 5.07 6.03 -10.65
N GLN A 365 4.98 6.91 -9.66
CA GLN A 365 5.88 8.05 -9.48
C GLN A 365 6.70 7.84 -8.20
N ILE A 366 8.02 7.82 -8.34
CA ILE A 366 8.94 7.67 -7.22
C ILE A 366 9.96 8.80 -7.28
N THR A 367 10.01 9.60 -6.21
CA THR A 367 11.01 10.65 -6.05
C THR A 367 11.74 10.44 -4.73
N THR A 368 13.05 10.61 -4.74
CA THR A 368 13.85 10.57 -3.52
C THR A 368 15.07 11.47 -3.62
N TYR A 369 15.49 12.05 -2.49
CA TYR A 369 16.78 12.76 -2.44
C TYR A 369 17.95 11.75 -2.43
N GLY A 370 17.80 10.63 -1.73
CA GLY A 370 18.78 9.55 -1.70
C GLY A 370 18.84 8.73 -2.99
N SER A 371 19.43 7.52 -2.89
CA SER A 371 19.56 6.61 -4.03
C SER A 371 18.39 5.60 -4.11
N ILE A 372 18.13 5.07 -5.30
CA ILE A 372 17.15 3.99 -5.51
C ILE A 372 17.89 2.69 -5.83
N GLU A 373 17.66 1.65 -5.03
CA GLU A 373 18.15 0.29 -5.25
C GLU A 373 16.96 -0.63 -5.55
N ASN A 374 16.85 -1.09 -6.80
CA ASN A 374 15.83 -2.03 -7.25
C ASN A 374 16.44 -3.42 -7.52
N ASN A 375 16.03 -4.38 -6.71
CA ASN A 375 16.31 -5.81 -6.83
C ASN A 375 15.04 -6.65 -7.06
N GLY A 376 13.89 -5.99 -7.23
CA GLY A 376 12.61 -6.62 -7.52
C GLY A 376 11.97 -6.00 -8.75
N ALA A 377 10.69 -5.63 -8.68
CA ALA A 377 9.98 -4.98 -9.76
C ALA A 377 9.48 -3.60 -9.35
N ILE A 378 9.73 -2.60 -10.21
CA ILE A 378 9.06 -1.30 -10.17
C ILE A 378 8.41 -1.11 -11.53
N ALA A 379 7.08 -1.11 -11.57
CA ALA A 379 6.36 -1.03 -12.83
C ALA A 379 5.02 -0.30 -12.72
N ALA A 380 4.44 -0.02 -13.87
CA ALA A 380 3.09 0.52 -14.00
C ALA A 380 2.44 0.02 -15.28
N PHE A 381 1.10 -0.05 -15.32
CA PHE A 381 0.36 -0.13 -16.58
C PHE A 381 0.38 1.21 -17.33
N GLY A 382 0.34 2.32 -16.61
CA GLY A 382 0.62 3.66 -17.14
C GLY A 382 2.12 3.92 -17.24
N ASP A 383 2.49 5.15 -16.89
CA ASP A 383 3.87 5.63 -16.88
C ASP A 383 4.58 5.25 -15.57
N THR A 384 5.89 5.01 -15.67
CA THR A 384 6.77 4.85 -14.50
C THR A 384 7.84 5.93 -14.54
N THR A 385 7.92 6.72 -13.48
CA THR A 385 8.92 7.78 -13.32
C THR A 385 9.69 7.58 -12.03
N LEU A 386 11.02 7.47 -12.14
CA LEU A 386 11.96 7.35 -11.02
C LEU A 386 12.93 8.52 -11.03
N GLU A 387 12.95 9.31 -9.97
CA GLU A 387 13.80 10.49 -9.84
C GLU A 387 14.59 10.43 -8.53
N ALA A 388 15.91 10.29 -8.64
CA ALA A 388 16.83 10.39 -7.53
C ALA A 388 17.54 11.76 -7.62
N THR A 389 17.23 12.70 -6.74
CA THR A 389 17.50 14.14 -6.95
C THR A 389 18.67 14.70 -6.16
N GLY A 390 19.20 14.00 -5.16
CA GLY A 390 20.35 14.47 -4.37
C GLY A 390 21.65 14.45 -5.16
N ASP A 391 22.62 15.26 -4.75
CA ASP A 391 23.84 15.57 -5.54
C ASP A 391 24.71 14.34 -5.88
N ASP A 392 24.65 13.31 -5.02
CA ASP A 392 25.37 12.04 -5.17
C ASP A 392 24.44 10.84 -5.41
N SER A 393 23.20 11.11 -5.80
CA SER A 393 22.20 10.06 -6.01
C SER A 393 22.54 9.14 -7.18
N ILE A 394 22.33 7.84 -6.96
CA ILE A 394 22.42 6.81 -7.98
C ILE A 394 21.12 6.02 -8.05
N ILE A 395 20.86 5.42 -9.22
CA ILE A 395 19.82 4.41 -9.39
C ILE A 395 20.49 3.12 -9.85
N THR A 396 20.21 2.03 -9.14
CA THR A 396 20.70 0.69 -9.49
C THR A 396 19.53 -0.28 -9.60
N SER A 397 19.34 -0.89 -10.77
CA SER A 397 18.42 -1.98 -11.05
C SER A 397 19.21 -3.22 -11.43
N SER A 398 19.19 -4.26 -10.60
CA SER A 398 20.03 -5.46 -10.76
C SER A 398 19.55 -6.41 -11.87
N LYS A 399 20.36 -7.41 -12.23
CA LYS A 399 20.10 -8.32 -13.38
C LYS A 399 18.76 -9.07 -13.33
N GLY A 400 18.25 -9.37 -12.12
CA GLY A 400 16.95 -10.04 -11.94
C GLY A 400 15.77 -9.09 -11.79
N SER A 401 16.00 -7.78 -11.87
CA SER A 401 15.00 -6.76 -11.60
C SER A 401 14.24 -6.31 -12.85
N VAL A 402 13.10 -5.65 -12.64
CA VAL A 402 12.28 -5.05 -13.70
C VAL A 402 12.07 -3.56 -13.42
N LEU A 403 12.30 -2.75 -14.45
CA LEU A 403 11.79 -1.39 -14.60
C LEU A 403 10.79 -1.40 -15.77
N GLY A 404 9.52 -1.11 -15.48
CA GLY A 404 8.44 -1.33 -16.45
C GLY A 404 7.48 -0.15 -16.57
N ALA A 405 7.06 0.21 -17.78
CA ALA A 405 5.89 1.05 -18.04
C ALA A 405 5.03 0.38 -19.11
N GLY A 406 3.71 0.53 -19.06
CA GLY A 406 2.84 -0.24 -19.96
C GLY A 406 2.70 -1.72 -19.59
N ILE A 407 3.12 -2.14 -18.40
CA ILE A 407 3.05 -3.55 -17.98
C ILE A 407 1.63 -3.85 -17.51
N LYS A 408 0.96 -4.81 -18.16
CA LYS A 408 -0.39 -5.24 -17.80
C LYS A 408 -0.38 -6.11 -16.54
N SER A 409 -1.55 -6.34 -15.96
CA SER A 409 -1.73 -7.22 -14.79
C SER A 409 -1.31 -8.67 -15.04
N ASP A 410 -1.37 -9.15 -16.28
CA ASP A 410 -0.87 -10.46 -16.71
C ASP A 410 0.66 -10.48 -16.96
N ARG A 411 1.35 -9.37 -16.65
CA ARG A 411 2.78 -9.14 -16.84
C ARG A 411 3.25 -9.07 -18.29
N THR A 412 2.33 -8.97 -19.25
CA THR A 412 2.68 -8.70 -20.64
C THR A 412 2.90 -7.21 -20.88
N LEU A 413 3.73 -6.88 -21.87
CA LEU A 413 3.99 -5.51 -22.28
C LEU A 413 2.83 -5.00 -23.16
N GLY A 414 2.25 -3.87 -22.80
CA GLY A 414 1.30 -3.12 -23.61
C GLY A 414 1.96 -2.29 -24.71
N THR A 415 1.20 -1.38 -25.31
CA THR A 415 1.62 -0.52 -26.43
C THR A 415 1.73 0.96 -26.05
N SER A 416 1.62 1.26 -24.76
CA SER A 416 1.68 2.60 -24.17
C SER A 416 2.46 2.54 -22.85
N GLY A 417 2.64 3.68 -22.19
CA GLY A 417 3.39 3.77 -20.94
C GLY A 417 4.84 4.15 -21.16
N LYS A 418 5.23 5.30 -20.63
CA LYS A 418 6.58 5.87 -20.67
C LYS A 418 7.36 5.48 -19.42
N LEU A 419 8.59 5.04 -19.61
CA LEU A 419 9.54 4.81 -18.52
C LEU A 419 10.56 5.95 -18.47
N SER A 420 10.53 6.77 -17.43
CA SER A 420 11.48 7.87 -17.21
C SER A 420 12.32 7.58 -15.97
N VAL A 421 13.65 7.58 -16.09
CA VAL A 421 14.56 7.27 -14.98
C VAL A 421 15.70 8.30 -14.96
N SER A 422 15.84 9.03 -13.86
CA SER A 422 16.86 10.05 -13.71
C SER A 422 17.62 9.97 -12.38
N SER A 423 18.92 10.20 -12.44
CA SER A 423 19.81 10.31 -11.27
C SER A 423 20.87 11.37 -11.51
N THR A 424 21.43 11.97 -10.47
CA THR A 424 22.45 13.02 -10.63
C THR A 424 23.82 12.44 -10.99
N LYS A 425 24.15 11.23 -10.49
CA LYS A 425 25.40 10.53 -10.81
C LYS A 425 25.17 9.39 -11.80
N ARG A 426 24.85 8.21 -11.31
CA ARG A 426 24.93 6.99 -12.13
C ARG A 426 23.59 6.29 -12.16
N LEU A 427 23.16 5.97 -13.37
CA LEU A 427 22.09 5.02 -13.61
C LEU A 427 22.70 3.69 -14.08
N THR A 428 22.46 2.63 -13.31
CA THR A 428 22.79 1.26 -13.72
C THR A 428 21.49 0.46 -13.76
N ALA A 429 21.09 -0.04 -14.92
CA ALA A 429 19.85 -0.79 -15.09
C ALA A 429 20.08 -2.05 -15.95
N GLN A 430 20.55 -3.10 -15.28
CA GLN A 430 21.09 -4.32 -15.89
C GLN A 430 20.06 -5.46 -15.98
N GLY A 431 18.82 -5.23 -15.57
CA GLY A 431 17.72 -6.19 -15.61
C GLY A 431 16.88 -6.07 -16.87
N GLN A 432 15.56 -6.10 -16.70
CA GLN A 432 14.59 -5.83 -17.76
C GLN A 432 14.14 -4.36 -17.71
N ASN A 433 14.32 -3.64 -18.82
CA ASN A 433 13.88 -2.26 -18.97
C ASN A 433 12.82 -2.23 -20.08
N LEU A 434 11.54 -2.21 -19.71
CA LEU A 434 10.44 -2.45 -20.64
C LEU A 434 9.46 -1.27 -20.66
N SER A 435 9.15 -0.74 -21.84
CA SER A 435 8.07 0.24 -22.00
C SER A 435 7.25 -0.05 -23.26
N GLY A 436 5.92 0.11 -23.17
CA GLY A 436 5.08 0.09 -24.36
C GLY A 436 5.21 1.38 -25.18
N GLY A 437 5.58 2.49 -24.52
CA GLY A 437 5.91 3.78 -25.13
C GLY A 437 7.40 4.10 -25.05
N ASP A 438 7.74 5.34 -24.72
CA ASP A 438 9.12 5.85 -24.71
C ASP A 438 9.90 5.44 -23.45
N GLN A 439 11.22 5.29 -23.58
CA GLN A 439 12.15 5.20 -22.46
C GLN A 439 13.08 6.41 -22.47
N ILE A 440 13.20 7.09 -21.34
CA ILE A 440 14.09 8.24 -21.17
C ILE A 440 14.95 8.03 -19.95
N PHE A 441 16.25 7.80 -20.17
CA PHE A 441 17.24 7.56 -19.13
C PHE A 441 18.25 8.70 -19.11
N THR A 442 18.38 9.38 -17.98
CA THR A 442 19.24 10.56 -17.84
C THR A 442 20.12 10.44 -16.60
N ALA A 443 21.44 10.57 -16.77
CA ALA A 443 22.38 10.55 -15.66
C ALA A 443 23.71 11.23 -16.04
N ARG A 444 24.67 11.31 -15.10
CA ARG A 444 26.07 11.63 -15.45
C ARG A 444 26.66 10.54 -16.34
N SER A 445 26.41 9.27 -16.02
CA SER A 445 26.81 8.08 -16.79
C SER A 445 25.73 7.00 -16.71
N ILE A 446 25.56 6.23 -17.79
CA ILE A 446 24.53 5.18 -17.89
C ILE A 446 25.21 3.83 -18.14
N ASP A 447 24.76 2.81 -17.42
CA ASP A 447 25.19 1.42 -17.60
C ASP A 447 24.00 0.47 -17.67
N LEU A 448 23.71 -0.02 -18.86
CA LEU A 448 22.69 -1.04 -19.13
C LEU A 448 23.31 -2.42 -19.35
N SER A 449 24.59 -2.63 -19.08
CA SER A 449 25.31 -3.85 -19.49
C SER A 449 24.56 -5.14 -19.11
N GLY A 450 24.39 -6.04 -20.07
CA GLY A 450 23.68 -7.31 -19.92
C GLY A 450 22.15 -7.21 -19.81
N SER A 451 21.55 -6.02 -19.93
CA SER A 451 20.10 -5.84 -19.84
C SER A 451 19.35 -6.36 -21.07
N ASN A 452 18.05 -6.59 -20.88
CA ASN A 452 17.08 -6.68 -21.97
C ASN A 452 16.23 -5.42 -21.95
N THR A 453 16.34 -4.61 -23.01
CA THR A 453 15.70 -3.30 -23.09
C THR A 453 14.77 -3.25 -24.31
N LYS A 454 13.52 -2.85 -24.10
CA LYS A 454 12.52 -2.75 -25.17
C LYS A 454 11.62 -1.52 -25.00
N ALA A 455 11.43 -0.77 -26.10
CA ALA A 455 10.61 0.44 -26.12
C ALA A 455 10.10 0.79 -27.53
N SER A 456 9.14 1.72 -27.60
CA SER A 456 8.81 2.39 -28.87
C SER A 456 9.95 3.31 -29.31
N ASN A 457 10.41 4.19 -28.41
CA ASN A 457 11.61 5.01 -28.58
C ASN A 457 12.49 4.87 -27.34
N ILE A 458 13.81 5.00 -27.51
CA ILE A 458 14.76 5.07 -26.39
C ILE A 458 15.57 6.35 -26.53
N ASP A 459 15.66 7.13 -25.44
CA ASP A 459 16.57 8.27 -25.30
C ASP A 459 17.48 8.03 -24.08
N LEU A 460 18.75 7.77 -24.35
CA LEU A 460 19.80 7.66 -23.33
C LEU A 460 20.66 8.93 -23.37
N THR A 461 20.68 9.68 -22.27
CA THR A 461 21.48 10.90 -22.14
C THR A 461 22.42 10.81 -20.94
N ALA A 462 23.72 10.68 -21.23
CA ALA A 462 24.79 10.79 -20.23
C ALA A 462 25.45 12.17 -20.33
N HIS A 463 25.43 12.95 -19.25
CA HIS A 463 25.88 14.34 -19.28
C HIS A 463 27.41 14.51 -19.25
N LEU A 464 28.16 13.57 -18.66
CA LEU A 464 29.62 13.71 -18.52
C LEU A 464 30.40 12.41 -18.76
N GLY A 465 29.77 11.26 -18.58
CA GLY A 465 30.41 9.94 -18.67
C GLY A 465 29.86 9.09 -19.81
N ASP A 466 30.30 7.84 -19.83
CA ASP A 466 29.95 6.87 -20.87
C ASP A 466 28.48 6.43 -20.83
N ILE A 467 28.05 5.88 -21.96
CA ILE A 467 26.88 5.00 -22.03
C ILE A 467 27.40 3.58 -22.31
N LYS A 468 27.16 2.65 -21.38
CA LYS A 468 27.59 1.24 -21.49
C LYS A 468 26.42 0.35 -21.77
N LEU A 469 26.42 -0.28 -22.95
CA LEU A 469 25.40 -1.22 -23.42
C LEU A 469 26.00 -2.61 -23.65
N THR A 470 27.14 -2.91 -23.03
CA THR A 470 27.90 -4.13 -23.27
C THR A 470 27.05 -5.38 -23.01
N GLY A 471 26.97 -6.30 -23.97
CA GLY A 471 26.19 -7.54 -23.84
C GLY A 471 24.68 -7.35 -23.75
N THR A 472 24.14 -6.17 -24.09
CA THR A 472 22.70 -5.92 -24.04
C THR A 472 21.95 -6.52 -25.23
N THR A 473 20.66 -6.79 -25.04
CA THR A 473 19.71 -6.89 -26.16
C THR A 473 18.76 -5.71 -26.10
N ILE A 474 18.79 -4.85 -27.12
CA ILE A 474 17.97 -3.65 -27.23
C ILE A 474 17.12 -3.75 -28.49
N ASN A 475 15.80 -3.70 -28.32
CA ASN A 475 14.83 -3.67 -29.42
C ASN A 475 14.01 -2.39 -29.34
N VAL A 476 14.12 -1.55 -30.37
CA VAL A 476 13.41 -0.27 -30.44
C VAL A 476 12.54 -0.25 -31.68
N ASP A 477 11.24 0.01 -31.52
CA ASP A 477 10.33 -0.03 -32.66
C ASP A 477 10.57 1.14 -33.63
N LYS A 478 10.98 2.31 -33.10
CA LYS A 478 11.21 3.54 -33.87
C LYS A 478 12.65 4.00 -33.72
N ILE A 479 12.92 4.94 -32.82
CA ILE A 479 14.20 5.64 -32.76
C ILE A 479 14.97 5.23 -31.50
N PHE A 480 16.19 4.73 -31.70
CA PHE A 480 17.19 4.62 -30.65
C PHE A 480 18.07 5.87 -30.65
N LYS A 481 18.07 6.61 -29.54
CA LYS A 481 18.90 7.79 -29.33
C LYS A 481 19.86 7.56 -28.17
N ALA A 482 21.13 7.89 -28.40
CA ALA A 482 22.18 7.87 -27.38
C ALA A 482 23.04 9.13 -27.49
N ASN A 483 23.16 9.86 -26.39
CA ASN A 483 23.95 11.08 -26.29
C ASN A 483 24.92 10.98 -25.12
N THR A 484 26.21 11.00 -25.41
CA THR A 484 27.29 11.03 -24.41
C THR A 484 28.45 11.90 -24.91
N PRO A 485 29.10 12.71 -24.06
CA PRO A 485 30.33 13.39 -24.44
C PRO A 485 31.56 12.46 -24.44
N GLN A 486 31.39 11.19 -24.06
CA GLN A 486 32.45 10.19 -23.93
C GLN A 486 32.19 9.01 -24.89
N THR A 487 32.34 7.77 -24.42
CA THR A 487 32.24 6.59 -25.27
C THR A 487 30.85 5.97 -25.16
N LEU A 488 30.28 5.62 -26.31
CA LEU A 488 29.18 4.68 -26.40
C LEU A 488 29.76 3.27 -26.60
N TYR A 489 29.55 2.39 -25.61
CA TYR A 489 29.95 0.98 -25.71
C TYR A 489 28.74 0.12 -26.10
N THR A 490 28.81 -0.53 -27.25
CA THR A 490 27.89 -1.56 -27.75
C THR A 490 28.58 -2.91 -27.91
N ASP A 491 29.69 -3.13 -27.20
CA ASP A 491 30.47 -4.37 -27.27
C ASP A 491 29.59 -5.58 -26.91
N GLN A 492 29.61 -6.63 -27.73
CA GLN A 492 28.76 -7.82 -27.57
C GLN A 492 27.24 -7.53 -27.48
N ALA A 493 26.81 -6.30 -27.76
CA ALA A 493 25.42 -5.91 -27.72
C ALA A 493 24.70 -6.30 -29.02
N LYS A 494 23.39 -6.46 -28.94
CA LYS A 494 22.50 -6.49 -30.11
C LYS A 494 21.52 -5.33 -30.00
N VAL A 495 21.73 -4.30 -30.81
CA VAL A 495 20.90 -3.09 -30.83
C VAL A 495 20.19 -3.01 -32.18
N THR A 496 18.87 -3.14 -32.15
CA THR A 496 18.02 -3.06 -33.34
C THR A 496 17.03 -1.91 -33.20
N ALA A 497 16.95 -1.05 -34.22
CA ALA A 497 15.98 0.05 -34.27
C ALA A 497 15.53 0.34 -35.71
N ALA A 498 14.40 1.02 -35.90
CA ALA A 498 14.05 1.55 -37.22
C ALA A 498 14.96 2.75 -37.60
N GLY A 499 15.40 3.53 -36.62
CA GLY A 499 16.34 4.64 -36.83
C GLY A 499 17.27 4.85 -35.64
N PHE A 500 18.46 5.40 -35.91
CA PHE A 500 19.45 5.72 -34.90
C PHE A 500 19.78 7.22 -34.89
N ASN A 501 19.91 7.79 -33.69
CA ASN A 501 20.46 9.11 -33.47
C ASN A 501 21.55 9.02 -32.39
N VAL A 502 22.81 8.97 -32.81
CA VAL A 502 23.94 8.78 -31.91
C VAL A 502 24.85 10.00 -31.93
N THR A 503 25.04 10.60 -30.76
CA THR A 503 26.05 11.63 -30.50
C THR A 503 27.00 11.09 -29.44
N ALA A 504 28.24 10.80 -29.83
CA ALA A 504 29.27 10.27 -28.95
C ALA A 504 30.65 10.80 -29.35
N HIS A 505 31.62 10.82 -28.42
CA HIS A 505 33.02 11.08 -28.76
C HIS A 505 33.64 9.85 -29.45
N ASN A 506 33.41 8.67 -28.87
CA ASN A 506 33.88 7.39 -29.40
C ASN A 506 32.71 6.39 -29.48
N LEU A 507 32.83 5.41 -30.37
CA LEU A 507 31.92 4.26 -30.45
C LEU A 507 32.73 2.96 -30.47
N SER A 508 32.51 2.10 -29.48
CA SER A 508 33.03 0.73 -29.42
C SER A 508 31.90 -0.24 -29.70
N ASN A 509 32.02 -1.02 -30.76
CA ASN A 509 31.07 -2.05 -31.19
C ASN A 509 31.79 -3.40 -31.35
N VAL A 510 32.73 -3.71 -30.45
CA VAL A 510 33.57 -4.92 -30.54
C VAL A 510 32.71 -6.16 -30.28
N HIS A 511 32.65 -7.08 -31.23
CA HIS A 511 31.69 -8.21 -31.22
C HIS A 511 30.21 -7.79 -31.13
N GLY A 512 29.89 -6.50 -31.31
CA GLY A 512 28.53 -5.97 -31.22
C GLY A 512 27.79 -6.02 -32.55
N GLN A 513 26.47 -5.84 -32.50
CA GLN A 513 25.57 -5.80 -33.65
C GLN A 513 24.67 -4.58 -33.55
N ILE A 514 24.83 -3.64 -34.47
CA ILE A 514 23.94 -2.49 -34.66
C ILE A 514 23.19 -2.72 -35.97
N SER A 515 21.86 -2.79 -35.90
CA SER A 515 20.99 -3.07 -37.05
C SER A 515 19.89 -2.02 -37.20
N GLN A 516 19.98 -1.20 -38.24
CA GLN A 516 18.95 -0.24 -38.60
C GLN A 516 18.01 -0.80 -39.66
N LEU A 517 16.78 -1.09 -39.26
CA LEU A 517 15.75 -1.69 -40.10
C LEU A 517 14.98 -0.68 -40.96
N GLY A 518 15.01 0.61 -40.61
CA GLY A 518 14.37 1.66 -41.40
C GLY A 518 15.32 2.30 -42.41
N ASP A 519 14.75 3.01 -43.38
CA ASP A 519 15.45 3.62 -44.50
C ASP A 519 15.91 5.08 -44.24
N GLY A 520 15.67 5.58 -43.02
CA GLY A 520 16.16 6.90 -42.60
C GLY A 520 17.69 6.99 -42.62
N ASP A 521 18.22 8.20 -42.79
CA ASP A 521 19.66 8.40 -42.86
C ASP A 521 20.34 8.02 -41.54
N LEU A 522 21.53 7.42 -41.65
CA LEU A 522 22.37 7.07 -40.51
C LEU A 522 23.69 7.85 -40.61
N THR A 523 24.00 8.62 -39.57
CA THR A 523 25.28 9.32 -39.47
C THR A 523 25.95 9.06 -38.13
N PHE A 524 27.17 8.53 -38.16
CA PHE A 524 28.07 8.51 -37.02
C PHE A 524 29.09 9.64 -37.18
N LYS A 525 28.92 10.73 -36.43
CA LYS A 525 29.88 11.84 -36.36
C LYS A 525 30.63 11.78 -35.04
N LEU A 526 31.79 11.16 -35.06
CA LEU A 526 32.61 10.85 -33.89
C LEU A 526 33.90 11.69 -33.93
N PRO A 527 34.09 12.64 -33.01
CA PRO A 527 35.36 13.36 -32.89
C PRO A 527 36.58 12.45 -32.66
N GLY A 528 36.37 11.33 -31.97
CA GLY A 528 37.39 10.33 -31.70
C GLY A 528 37.31 9.15 -32.65
N TRP A 529 37.14 7.95 -32.13
CA TRP A 529 37.31 6.71 -32.88
C TRP A 529 36.03 5.87 -32.98
N LEU A 530 35.99 5.03 -34.02
CA LEU A 530 35.06 3.92 -34.16
C LEU A 530 35.86 2.61 -34.13
N ASP A 531 35.55 1.72 -33.20
CA ASP A 531 36.06 0.34 -33.19
C ASP A 531 34.91 -0.63 -33.44
N ASN A 532 34.93 -1.28 -34.60
CA ASN A 532 33.98 -2.32 -35.02
C ASN A 532 34.69 -3.67 -35.19
N THR A 533 35.75 -3.93 -34.41
CA THR A 533 36.50 -5.19 -34.48
C THR A 533 35.59 -6.38 -34.18
N HIS A 534 35.49 -7.34 -35.12
CA HIS A 534 34.53 -8.45 -35.08
C HIS A 534 33.06 -8.04 -34.91
N GLY A 535 32.73 -6.77 -35.09
CA GLY A 535 31.39 -6.22 -34.95
C GLY A 535 30.65 -6.12 -36.27
N THR A 536 29.34 -5.91 -36.20
CA THR A 536 28.47 -5.66 -37.34
C THR A 536 27.74 -4.34 -37.17
N ILE A 537 27.81 -3.48 -38.18
CA ILE A 537 26.95 -2.31 -38.36
C ILE A 537 26.23 -2.49 -39.70
N ALA A 538 24.94 -2.78 -39.64
CA ALA A 538 24.11 -3.09 -40.79
C ALA A 538 22.92 -2.12 -40.85
N THR A 539 22.68 -1.49 -42.01
CA THR A 539 21.66 -0.46 -42.13
C THR A 539 20.91 -0.52 -43.46
N ARG A 540 19.62 -0.15 -43.45
CA ARG A 540 18.79 0.08 -44.66
C ARG A 540 18.74 1.56 -45.07
N SER A 541 19.52 2.41 -44.41
CA SER A 541 19.55 3.87 -44.62
C SER A 541 19.76 4.25 -46.08
N ARG A 542 19.05 5.29 -46.55
CA ARG A 542 19.30 5.91 -47.86
C ARG A 542 20.70 6.51 -47.95
N ASN A 543 21.11 7.26 -46.93
CA ASN A 543 22.48 7.75 -46.78
C ASN A 543 23.10 7.19 -45.51
N PHE A 544 24.26 6.54 -45.64
CA PHE A 544 25.06 6.09 -44.52
C PHE A 544 26.41 6.82 -44.49
N ASN A 545 26.63 7.63 -43.45
CA ASN A 545 27.85 8.42 -43.29
C ASN A 545 28.57 8.07 -41.99
N ILE A 546 29.89 7.82 -42.07
CA ILE A 546 30.75 7.68 -40.91
C ILE A 546 31.87 8.71 -41.00
N SER A 547 32.00 9.55 -39.99
CA SER A 547 33.09 10.49 -39.80
C SER A 547 33.72 10.21 -38.44
N ALA A 548 34.96 9.71 -38.45
CA ALA A 548 35.76 9.42 -37.26
C ALA A 548 37.23 9.76 -37.53
N LYS A 549 37.98 10.11 -36.49
CA LYS A 549 39.44 10.31 -36.59
C LYS A 549 40.17 9.01 -36.95
N SER A 550 39.69 7.88 -36.43
CA SER A 550 40.16 6.56 -36.80
C SER A 550 39.01 5.56 -36.79
N LEU A 551 39.00 4.67 -37.78
CA LEU A 551 38.05 3.57 -37.91
C LEU A 551 38.82 2.26 -37.92
N ASN A 552 38.57 1.41 -36.92
CA ASN A 552 39.03 0.03 -36.89
C ASN A 552 37.85 -0.89 -37.23
N ASN A 553 37.98 -1.68 -38.29
CA ASN A 553 36.97 -2.66 -38.72
C ASN A 553 37.61 -4.03 -38.96
N THR A 554 38.66 -4.38 -38.20
CA THR A 554 39.33 -5.68 -38.33
C THR A 554 38.35 -6.81 -38.07
N SER A 555 38.19 -7.68 -39.07
CA SER A 555 37.21 -8.79 -39.04
C SER A 555 35.76 -8.35 -38.77
N GLY A 556 35.43 -7.07 -38.97
CA GLY A 556 34.10 -6.51 -38.79
C GLY A 556 33.36 -6.30 -40.11
N LEU A 557 32.03 -6.14 -40.02
CA LEU A 557 31.15 -5.87 -41.16
C LEU A 557 30.51 -4.49 -40.98
N ILE A 558 30.66 -3.63 -41.99
CA ILE A 558 29.92 -2.37 -42.13
C ILE A 558 29.19 -2.44 -43.47
N HIS A 559 27.86 -2.49 -43.44
CA HIS A 559 27.03 -2.72 -44.63
C HIS A 559 25.81 -1.80 -44.68
N SER A 560 25.54 -1.25 -45.86
CA SER A 560 24.29 -0.55 -46.19
C SER A 560 23.61 -1.26 -47.34
N GLY A 561 22.35 -1.64 -47.18
CA GLY A 561 21.61 -2.42 -48.18
C GLY A 561 20.44 -3.21 -47.61
N ASN A 562 19.99 -4.23 -48.34
CA ASN A 562 18.98 -5.16 -47.82
C ASN A 562 19.62 -6.06 -46.74
N ILE A 563 19.28 -5.78 -45.48
CA ILE A 563 19.68 -6.54 -44.29
C ILE A 563 18.65 -7.56 -43.87
#